data_AF-M4T139-F1
#
_entry.id   AF-M4T139-F1
#
_cell.length_a   1.000
_cell.length_b   1.000
_cell.length_c   1.000
_cell.angle_alpha   90.00
_cell.angle_beta   90.00
_cell.angle_gamma   90.00
#
_symmetry.space_group_name_H-M   'P 1'
#
loop_
_entity.id
_entity.type
_entity.pdbx_description
1 polymer ?
#
loop_
_entity_poly.entity_id
_entity_poly.type
_entity_poly.pdbx_seq_one_letter_code
_entity_poly.pdbx_strand_id
1 'polypeptide(L)'
;MFKIHDAILIVILQILTPKSSTAEGENEREFKTICALYNLLTQPVPQPYTLDQQGKLSSNIDLETTATMETIKMLNLSAAPAAMTSILTSTEKAGKWEEVKKNDSQKFYFKDEQQLEDLKAVYKKLTGDASKDFRASLNLPLKPEVASAARPQILKLTGDAIKFSDKVSKARTEIKRLRKAAQTNFISALYGQAYATAKDAIITGQNAWTETPAAADFPWTDAESRDTACQKAKGTEKTAGTALATDAVCICTAHGSGPTTFCGTGITVNADMSSGTGNRALAQQV
;
A
#
# COMPACT_ATOMS: atom_id res chain seq x y z
N MET A 1 30.67 -3.00 0.82
CA MET A 1 29.23 -3.18 1.10
C MET A 1 29.00 -2.77 2.56
N PHE A 2 29.01 -1.47 2.82
CA PHE A 2 28.77 -0.91 4.15
C PHE A 2 27.26 -0.79 4.35
N LYS A 3 26.74 -1.45 5.39
CA LYS A 3 25.31 -1.54 5.65
C LYS A 3 24.81 -0.18 6.15
N ILE A 4 23.82 0.37 5.47
CA ILE A 4 23.09 1.61 5.81
C ILE A 4 22.52 1.57 7.25
N HIS A 5 22.38 0.38 7.84
CA HIS A 5 22.02 0.21 9.25
C HIS A 5 23.05 0.79 10.25
N ASP A 6 24.35 0.75 9.93
CA ASP A 6 25.39 1.15 10.88
C ASP A 6 25.57 2.68 10.95
N ALA A 7 25.25 3.39 9.86
CA ALA A 7 25.33 4.85 9.80
C ALA A 7 24.21 5.55 10.59
N ILE A 8 23.03 4.93 10.69
CA ILE A 8 21.88 5.48 11.42
C ILE A 8 22.12 5.37 12.95
N LEU A 9 22.77 4.29 13.40
CA LEU A 9 23.03 4.07 14.83
C LEU A 9 24.10 5.03 15.40
N ILE A 10 25.10 5.39 14.59
CA ILE A 10 26.25 6.21 15.04
C ILE A 10 25.87 7.69 15.23
N VAL A 11 24.90 8.20 14.46
CA VAL A 11 24.45 9.60 14.59
C VAL A 11 23.61 9.82 15.88
N ILE A 12 22.94 8.79 16.39
CA ILE A 12 22.09 8.87 17.59
C ILE A 12 22.93 8.97 18.89
N LEU A 13 24.15 8.45 18.91
CA LEU A 13 24.97 8.30 20.13
C LEU A 13 25.81 9.53 20.53
N GLN A 14 25.93 10.56 19.69
CA GLN A 14 26.85 11.69 19.96
C GLN A 14 26.19 12.93 20.61
N ILE A 15 24.90 12.90 20.93
CA ILE A 15 24.15 14.10 21.40
C ILE A 15 24.08 14.18 22.94
N LEU A 16 24.39 13.10 23.66
CA LEU A 16 24.25 13.03 25.12
C LEU A 16 25.49 13.56 25.87
N THR A 17 25.68 14.88 25.90
CA THR A 17 26.53 15.52 26.91
C THR A 17 25.68 16.44 27.79
N PRO A 18 25.46 16.12 29.07
CA PRO A 18 24.62 16.94 29.93
C PRO A 18 25.34 18.24 30.27
N LYS A 19 24.72 19.37 29.94
CA LYS A 19 25.04 20.66 30.56
C LYS A 19 23.99 20.94 31.62
N SER A 20 24.44 21.13 32.86
CA SER A 20 23.61 21.52 33.99
C SER A 20 23.03 22.94 33.81
N SER A 21 21.70 23.10 33.81
CA SER A 21 20.93 24.10 34.57
C SER A 21 19.54 24.37 33.98
N THR A 22 18.53 24.52 34.87
CA THR A 22 17.13 24.95 34.67
C THR A 22 16.31 24.18 33.64
N ALA A 23 15.28 23.48 34.14
CA ALA A 23 14.36 22.59 33.40
C ALA A 23 13.64 23.18 32.17
N GLU A 24 13.73 24.48 31.90
CA GLU A 24 13.07 25.11 30.76
C GLU A 24 13.82 24.80 29.46
N GLY A 25 13.16 24.12 28.53
CA GLY A 25 13.74 23.78 27.22
C GLY A 25 14.85 22.73 27.24
N GLU A 26 15.08 22.04 28.36
CA GLU A 26 16.14 21.03 28.50
C GLU A 26 16.07 19.93 27.43
N ASN A 27 14.85 19.54 27.04
CA ASN A 27 14.57 18.48 26.06
C ASN A 27 14.05 19.04 24.72
N GLU A 28 14.17 20.34 24.45
CA GLU A 28 13.62 20.97 23.25
C GLU A 28 14.21 20.35 21.96
N ARG A 29 15.49 19.97 21.97
CA ARG A 29 16.17 19.36 20.81
C ARG A 29 15.64 17.96 20.53
N GLU A 30 15.52 17.15 21.57
CA GLU A 30 15.01 15.78 21.54
C GLU A 30 13.55 15.82 21.09
N PHE A 31 12.75 16.74 21.63
CA PHE A 31 11.36 16.93 21.24
C PHE A 31 11.21 17.34 19.77
N LYS A 32 12.04 18.26 19.26
CA LYS A 32 12.07 18.58 17.81
C LYS A 32 12.37 17.36 16.95
N THR A 33 13.22 16.46 17.42
CA THR A 33 13.53 15.20 16.73
C THR A 33 12.33 14.26 16.76
N ILE A 34 11.65 14.14 17.90
CA ILE A 34 10.38 13.42 18.02
C ILE A 34 9.33 13.98 17.06
N CYS A 35 9.16 15.30 16.99
CA CYS A 35 8.23 15.93 16.04
C CYS A 35 8.60 15.64 14.57
N ALA A 36 9.90 15.64 14.23
CA ALA A 36 10.35 15.29 12.89
C ALA A 36 10.03 13.82 12.54
N LEU A 37 10.26 12.91 13.47
CA LEU A 37 9.89 11.49 13.32
C LEU A 37 8.38 11.32 13.21
N TYR A 38 7.60 12.03 14.03
CA TYR A 38 6.14 12.04 13.95
C TYR A 38 5.66 12.48 12.56
N ASN A 39 6.18 13.60 12.06
CA ASN A 39 5.83 14.12 10.74
C ASN A 39 6.19 13.15 9.62
N LEU A 40 7.32 12.44 9.72
CA LEU A 40 7.75 11.44 8.76
C LEU A 40 6.84 10.21 8.76
N LEU A 41 6.56 9.67 9.95
CA LEU A 41 5.81 8.43 10.13
C LEU A 41 4.31 8.58 9.85
N THR A 42 3.80 9.82 9.88
CA THR A 42 2.41 10.15 9.52
C THR A 42 2.21 10.45 8.03
N GLN A 43 3.28 10.59 7.23
CA GLN A 43 3.13 10.78 5.79
C GLN A 43 2.53 9.55 5.09
N PRO A 44 1.91 9.73 3.91
CA PRO A 44 1.64 8.62 3.00
C PRO A 44 2.91 7.82 2.72
N VAL A 45 2.81 6.48 2.67
CA VAL A 45 3.94 5.67 2.23
C VAL A 45 4.11 5.87 0.72
N PRO A 46 5.28 6.35 0.25
CA PRO A 46 5.47 6.64 -1.17
C PRO A 46 5.17 5.43 -2.05
N GLN A 47 4.44 5.65 -3.14
CA GLN A 47 4.29 4.63 -4.17
C GLN A 47 5.56 4.58 -5.01
N PRO A 48 6.21 3.42 -5.16
CA PRO A 48 7.28 3.30 -6.15
C PRO A 48 6.69 3.55 -7.54
N TYR A 49 7.26 4.51 -8.25
CA TYR A 49 6.82 4.85 -9.60
C TYR A 49 7.28 3.80 -10.61
N THR A 50 6.47 3.59 -11.63
CA THR A 50 6.93 2.98 -12.88
C THR A 50 7.19 4.08 -13.90
N LEU A 51 8.23 3.93 -14.71
CA LEU A 51 8.47 4.80 -15.85
C LEU A 51 7.62 4.32 -17.04
N ASP A 52 7.03 5.23 -17.79
CA ASP A 52 6.44 4.94 -19.10
C ASP A 52 7.53 4.70 -20.16
N GLN A 53 7.10 4.44 -21.40
CA GLN A 53 8.03 4.19 -22.52
C GLN A 53 8.91 5.42 -22.87
N GLN A 54 8.57 6.59 -22.35
CA GLN A 54 9.30 7.85 -22.53
C GLN A 54 10.15 8.20 -21.29
N GLY A 55 10.21 7.32 -20.28
CA GLY A 55 10.98 7.54 -19.06
C GLY A 55 10.32 8.50 -18.07
N LYS A 56 9.03 8.77 -18.19
CA LYS A 56 8.27 9.65 -17.30
C LYS A 56 7.52 8.83 -16.25
N LEU A 57 7.35 9.38 -15.05
CA LEU A 57 6.61 8.73 -13.97
C LEU A 57 5.15 8.50 -14.40
N SER A 58 4.72 7.24 -14.45
CA SER A 58 3.33 6.84 -14.71
C SER A 58 2.72 6.21 -13.46
N SER A 59 1.60 6.79 -13.00
CA SER A 59 0.74 6.25 -11.95
C SER A 59 -0.43 5.43 -12.48
N ASN A 60 -0.64 5.41 -13.81
CA ASN A 60 -1.91 5.02 -14.46
C ASN A 60 -1.91 3.63 -15.07
N ILE A 61 -0.99 2.77 -14.60
CA ILE A 61 -0.77 1.46 -15.19
C ILE A 61 -2.09 0.63 -15.23
N ASP A 62 -3.08 0.86 -14.34
CA ASP A 62 -4.40 0.20 -14.34
C ASP A 62 -5.22 0.42 -15.62
N LEU A 63 -5.36 1.68 -16.06
CA LEU A 63 -6.15 2.04 -17.25
C LEU A 63 -5.43 1.64 -18.53
N GLU A 64 -4.12 1.88 -18.58
CA GLU A 64 -3.29 1.54 -19.74
C GLU A 64 -3.18 0.03 -19.94
N THR A 65 -3.06 -0.76 -18.86
CA THR A 65 -3.02 -2.23 -18.96
C THR A 65 -4.37 -2.76 -19.42
N THR A 66 -5.49 -2.26 -18.88
CA THR A 66 -6.84 -2.74 -19.25
C THR A 66 -7.16 -2.45 -20.73
N ALA A 67 -6.95 -1.21 -21.19
CA ALA A 67 -7.22 -0.83 -22.58
C ALA A 67 -6.28 -1.53 -23.58
N THR A 68 -5.00 -1.70 -23.21
CA THR A 68 -4.03 -2.43 -24.02
C THR A 68 -4.39 -3.91 -24.11
N MET A 69 -4.81 -4.55 -23.01
CA MET A 69 -5.22 -5.95 -23.02
C MET A 69 -6.50 -6.19 -23.82
N GLU A 70 -7.45 -5.27 -23.81
CA GLU A 70 -8.63 -5.37 -24.68
C GLU A 70 -8.24 -5.30 -26.17
N THR A 71 -7.36 -4.36 -26.53
CA THR A 71 -6.84 -4.23 -27.90
C THR A 71 -6.08 -5.49 -28.35
N ILE A 72 -5.30 -6.09 -27.45
CA ILE A 72 -4.59 -7.35 -27.71
C ILE A 72 -5.58 -8.51 -27.90
N LYS A 73 -6.63 -8.60 -27.07
CA LYS A 73 -7.71 -9.57 -27.26
C LYS A 73 -8.42 -9.36 -28.61
N MET A 74 -8.71 -8.12 -29.00
CA MET A 74 -9.29 -7.78 -30.31
C MET A 74 -8.37 -8.19 -31.48
N LEU A 75 -7.07 -7.93 -31.37
CA LEU A 75 -6.09 -8.36 -32.37
C LEU A 75 -6.05 -9.88 -32.50
N ASN A 76 -6.03 -10.62 -31.38
CA ASN A 76 -6.09 -12.07 -31.39
C ASN A 76 -7.37 -12.62 -32.06
N LEU A 77 -8.50 -12.01 -31.74
CA LEU A 77 -9.80 -12.37 -32.29
C LEU A 77 -9.95 -12.01 -33.78
N SER A 78 -9.20 -11.03 -34.29
CA SER A 78 -9.21 -10.66 -35.71
C SER A 78 -8.66 -11.76 -36.64
N ALA A 79 -7.84 -12.67 -36.09
CA ALA A 79 -7.28 -13.82 -36.80
C ALA A 79 -7.89 -15.17 -36.34
N ALA A 80 -8.95 -15.14 -35.52
CA ALA A 80 -9.56 -16.34 -34.95
C ALA A 80 -10.10 -17.28 -36.06
N PRO A 81 -10.02 -18.61 -35.88
CA PRO A 81 -10.65 -19.56 -36.80
C PRO A 81 -12.16 -19.40 -36.85
N ALA A 82 -12.78 -19.68 -38.00
CA ALA A 82 -14.24 -19.59 -38.18
C ALA A 82 -15.01 -20.43 -37.14
N ALA A 83 -14.50 -21.62 -36.80
CA ALA A 83 -15.09 -22.48 -35.76
C ALA A 83 -15.17 -21.79 -34.39
N MET A 84 -14.15 -21.01 -34.03
CA MET A 84 -14.13 -20.24 -32.78
C MET A 84 -15.10 -19.06 -32.83
N THR A 85 -15.07 -18.28 -33.93
CA THR A 85 -15.95 -17.11 -34.06
C THR A 85 -17.43 -17.49 -34.08
N SER A 86 -17.79 -18.63 -34.68
CA SER A 86 -19.16 -19.15 -34.65
C SER A 86 -19.67 -19.42 -33.23
N ILE A 87 -18.79 -19.89 -32.33
CA ILE A 87 -19.13 -20.09 -30.91
C ILE A 87 -19.31 -18.72 -30.23
N LEU A 88 -18.43 -17.76 -30.52
CA LEU A 88 -18.47 -16.41 -29.94
C LEU A 88 -19.70 -15.59 -30.36
N THR A 89 -20.27 -15.86 -31.54
CA THR A 89 -21.50 -15.20 -32.02
C THR A 89 -22.78 -15.96 -31.69
N SER A 90 -22.69 -17.21 -31.23
CA SER A 90 -23.86 -18.04 -31.02
C SER A 90 -24.67 -17.57 -29.80
N THR A 91 -25.96 -17.32 -30.03
CA THR A 91 -26.96 -17.05 -28.98
C THR A 91 -27.69 -18.32 -28.54
N GLU A 92 -27.37 -19.46 -29.15
CA GLU A 92 -28.02 -20.75 -28.88
C GLU A 92 -27.29 -21.54 -27.78
N LYS A 93 -27.84 -22.70 -27.39
CA LYS A 93 -27.22 -23.59 -26.39
C LYS A 93 -25.79 -23.99 -26.79
N ALA A 94 -25.52 -24.16 -28.08
CA ALA A 94 -24.19 -24.51 -28.60
C ALA A 94 -23.11 -23.46 -28.28
N GLY A 95 -23.49 -22.20 -28.05
CA GLY A 95 -22.58 -21.14 -27.61
C GLY A 95 -22.36 -21.07 -26.11
N LYS A 96 -23.04 -21.88 -25.30
CA LYS A 96 -22.92 -21.87 -23.83
C LYS A 96 -21.80 -22.80 -23.38
N TRP A 97 -21.12 -22.42 -22.29
CA TRP A 97 -20.01 -23.19 -21.73
C TRP A 97 -20.34 -24.66 -21.51
N GLU A 98 -21.56 -24.96 -21.04
CA GLU A 98 -22.04 -26.32 -20.79
C GLU A 98 -22.02 -27.23 -22.01
N GLU A 99 -22.18 -26.70 -23.23
CA GLU A 99 -22.08 -27.48 -24.46
C GLU A 99 -20.66 -27.43 -25.04
N VAL A 100 -20.02 -26.27 -25.01
CA VAL A 100 -18.64 -26.08 -25.51
C VAL A 100 -17.66 -27.01 -24.79
N LYS A 101 -17.80 -27.18 -23.46
CA LYS A 101 -16.89 -28.01 -22.66
C LYS A 101 -17.03 -29.52 -22.93
N LYS A 102 -18.11 -29.96 -23.57
CA LYS A 102 -18.34 -31.38 -23.94
C LYS A 102 -17.66 -31.77 -25.24
N ASN A 103 -17.24 -30.80 -26.06
CA ASN A 103 -16.56 -31.04 -27.32
C ASN A 103 -15.09 -30.61 -27.22
N ASP A 104 -14.17 -31.57 -27.22
CA ASP A 104 -12.74 -31.28 -27.02
C ASP A 104 -12.14 -30.32 -28.07
N SER A 105 -12.62 -30.38 -29.31
CA SER A 105 -12.16 -29.47 -30.37
C SER A 105 -12.64 -28.03 -30.17
N GLN A 106 -13.80 -27.84 -29.53
CA GLN A 106 -14.34 -26.51 -29.19
C GLN A 106 -13.76 -25.98 -27.88
N LYS A 107 -13.68 -26.86 -26.87
CA LYS A 107 -13.04 -26.60 -25.58
C LYS A 107 -11.59 -26.16 -25.74
N PHE A 108 -10.86 -26.66 -26.75
CA PHE A 108 -9.49 -26.23 -27.02
C PHE A 108 -9.32 -24.70 -27.15
N TYR A 109 -10.34 -23.98 -27.61
CA TYR A 109 -10.29 -22.53 -27.76
C TYR A 109 -10.49 -21.76 -26.45
N PHE A 110 -11.01 -22.39 -25.40
CA PHE A 110 -11.48 -21.73 -24.19
C PHE A 110 -11.11 -22.51 -22.93
N LYS A 111 -10.43 -21.84 -22.00
CA LYS A 111 -10.02 -22.40 -20.72
C LYS A 111 -11.20 -22.66 -19.79
N ASP A 112 -12.11 -21.69 -19.66
CA ASP A 112 -13.22 -21.69 -18.71
C ASP A 112 -14.39 -20.82 -19.20
N GLU A 113 -15.51 -20.86 -18.46
CA GLU A 113 -16.72 -20.09 -18.76
C GLU A 113 -16.47 -18.58 -18.77
N GLN A 114 -15.68 -18.09 -17.81
CA GLN A 114 -15.36 -16.67 -17.72
C GLN A 114 -14.61 -16.20 -18.96
N GLN A 115 -13.62 -16.97 -19.43
CA GLN A 115 -12.87 -16.63 -20.63
C GLN A 115 -13.78 -16.64 -21.88
N LEU A 116 -14.73 -17.59 -21.98
CA LEU A 116 -15.68 -17.62 -23.09
C LEU A 116 -16.53 -16.34 -23.12
N GLU A 117 -17.13 -15.96 -22.00
CA GLU A 117 -17.99 -14.77 -21.92
C GLU A 117 -17.19 -13.46 -22.11
N ASP A 118 -15.97 -13.39 -21.57
CA ASP A 118 -15.03 -12.30 -21.84
C ASP A 118 -14.74 -12.16 -23.34
N LEU A 119 -14.42 -13.26 -24.02
CA LEU A 119 -14.10 -13.23 -25.44
C LEU A 119 -15.32 -12.93 -26.31
N LYS A 120 -16.53 -13.35 -25.90
CA LYS A 120 -17.78 -12.95 -26.55
C LYS A 120 -17.99 -11.44 -26.46
N ALA A 121 -17.81 -10.86 -25.28
CA ALA A 121 -17.95 -9.43 -25.07
C ALA A 121 -16.96 -8.64 -25.93
N VAL A 122 -15.68 -9.06 -25.96
CA VAL A 122 -14.65 -8.43 -26.79
C VAL A 122 -14.95 -8.61 -28.28
N TYR A 123 -15.41 -9.80 -28.72
CA TYR A 123 -15.74 -10.05 -30.11
C TYR A 123 -16.94 -9.23 -30.59
N LYS A 124 -17.96 -9.07 -29.73
CA LYS A 124 -19.10 -8.19 -29.98
C LYS A 124 -18.65 -6.73 -30.14
N LYS A 125 -17.70 -6.27 -29.31
CA LYS A 125 -17.13 -4.92 -29.42
C LYS A 125 -16.32 -4.75 -30.70
N LEU A 126 -15.46 -5.73 -31.02
CA LEU A 126 -14.65 -5.77 -32.24
C LEU A 126 -15.52 -5.63 -33.49
N THR A 127 -16.63 -6.36 -33.55
CA THR A 127 -17.54 -6.37 -34.72
C THR A 127 -18.52 -5.18 -34.73
N GLY A 128 -18.73 -4.53 -33.58
CA GLY A 128 -19.59 -3.35 -33.44
C GLY A 128 -18.93 -2.03 -33.87
N ASP A 129 -19.70 -0.94 -33.76
CA ASP A 129 -19.27 0.41 -34.16
C ASP A 129 -18.16 0.99 -33.27
N ALA A 130 -18.11 0.57 -32.00
CA ALA A 130 -17.12 1.03 -31.03
C ALA A 130 -15.66 0.76 -31.47
N SER A 131 -15.43 -0.23 -32.33
CA SER A 131 -14.10 -0.60 -32.83
C SER A 131 -13.95 -0.36 -34.34
N LYS A 132 -14.73 0.56 -34.94
CA LYS A 132 -14.68 0.86 -36.38
C LYS A 132 -13.29 1.31 -36.83
N ASP A 133 -12.65 2.22 -36.10
CA ASP A 133 -11.32 2.75 -36.45
C ASP A 133 -10.24 1.66 -36.34
N PHE A 134 -10.33 0.82 -35.29
CA PHE A 134 -9.45 -0.33 -35.13
C PHE A 134 -9.59 -1.30 -36.32
N ARG A 135 -10.84 -1.64 -36.71
CA ARG A 135 -11.11 -2.49 -37.87
C ARG A 135 -10.59 -1.88 -39.18
N ALA A 136 -10.75 -0.57 -39.37
CA ALA A 136 -10.25 0.12 -40.54
C ALA A 136 -8.71 0.09 -40.60
N SER A 137 -8.03 0.34 -39.48
CA SER A 137 -6.56 0.35 -39.42
C SER A 137 -5.92 -1.00 -39.76
N LEU A 138 -6.61 -2.10 -39.48
CA LEU A 138 -6.16 -3.46 -39.74
C LEU A 138 -6.80 -4.10 -40.98
N ASN A 139 -7.62 -3.36 -41.74
CA ASN A 139 -8.38 -3.85 -42.90
C ASN A 139 -9.18 -5.13 -42.58
N LEU A 140 -9.95 -5.11 -41.48
CA LEU A 140 -10.75 -6.25 -41.03
C LEU A 140 -12.08 -6.39 -41.79
N PRO A 141 -12.58 -7.62 -42.03
CA PRO A 141 -11.97 -8.90 -41.64
C PRO A 141 -10.75 -9.26 -42.51
N LEU A 142 -9.76 -9.88 -41.88
CA LEU A 142 -8.59 -10.38 -42.61
C LEU A 142 -9.01 -11.44 -43.63
N LYS A 143 -8.35 -11.45 -44.79
CA LYS A 143 -8.50 -12.56 -45.75
C LYS A 143 -8.07 -13.88 -45.08
N PRO A 144 -8.72 -15.02 -45.37
CA PRO A 144 -8.44 -16.29 -44.70
C PRO A 144 -6.97 -16.71 -44.71
N GLU A 145 -6.26 -16.45 -45.82
CA GLU A 145 -4.86 -16.80 -46.00
C GLU A 145 -3.96 -15.96 -45.09
N VAL A 146 -4.24 -14.66 -45.00
CA VAL A 146 -3.54 -13.72 -44.13
C VAL A 146 -3.80 -14.03 -42.66
N ALA A 147 -5.06 -14.31 -42.31
CA ALA A 147 -5.45 -14.69 -40.96
C ALA A 147 -4.74 -15.98 -40.53
N SER A 148 -4.69 -16.99 -41.41
CA SER A 148 -4.01 -18.25 -41.15
C SER A 148 -2.49 -18.08 -40.96
N ALA A 149 -1.85 -17.28 -41.82
CA ALA A 149 -0.41 -17.02 -41.76
C ALA A 149 0.00 -16.22 -40.53
N ALA A 150 -0.81 -15.23 -40.11
CA ALA A 150 -0.51 -14.34 -38.98
C ALA A 150 -0.91 -14.92 -37.61
N ARG A 151 -1.84 -15.89 -37.58
CA ARG A 151 -2.40 -16.45 -36.33
C ARG A 151 -1.33 -16.97 -35.36
N PRO A 152 -0.30 -17.73 -35.77
CA PRO A 152 0.69 -18.22 -34.82
C PRO A 152 1.47 -17.10 -34.13
N GLN A 153 1.87 -16.04 -34.86
CA GLN A 153 2.58 -14.92 -34.24
C GLN A 153 1.66 -14.09 -33.34
N ILE A 154 0.43 -13.82 -33.78
CA ILE A 154 -0.56 -13.08 -32.97
C ILE A 154 -0.88 -13.85 -31.68
N LEU A 155 -1.06 -15.17 -31.75
CA LEU A 155 -1.31 -16.01 -30.58
C LEU A 155 -0.13 -15.96 -29.60
N LYS A 156 1.11 -16.06 -30.11
CA LYS A 156 2.32 -15.96 -29.28
C LYS A 156 2.41 -14.61 -28.58
N LEU A 157 2.29 -13.50 -29.32
CA LEU A 157 2.35 -12.15 -28.77
C LEU A 157 1.24 -11.90 -27.75
N THR A 158 0.04 -12.41 -28.00
CA THR A 158 -1.08 -12.34 -27.06
C THR A 158 -0.76 -13.11 -25.77
N GLY A 159 -0.22 -14.32 -25.88
CA GLY A 159 0.20 -15.11 -24.73
C GLY A 159 1.28 -14.42 -23.90
N ASP A 160 2.27 -13.81 -24.55
CA ASP A 160 3.35 -13.08 -23.89
C ASP A 160 2.83 -11.81 -23.20
N ALA A 161 1.91 -11.08 -23.83
CA ALA A 161 1.27 -9.91 -23.24
C ALA A 161 0.39 -10.25 -22.02
N ILE A 162 -0.38 -11.34 -22.07
CA ILE A 162 -1.15 -11.83 -20.92
C ILE A 162 -0.21 -12.13 -19.75
N LYS A 163 0.88 -12.88 -19.99
CA LYS A 163 1.88 -13.19 -18.96
C LYS A 163 2.51 -11.93 -18.37
N PHE A 164 2.80 -10.94 -19.20
CA PHE A 164 3.35 -9.66 -18.74
C PHE A 164 2.34 -8.89 -17.89
N SER A 165 1.08 -8.79 -18.34
CA SER A 165 -0.02 -8.18 -17.59
C SER A 165 -0.20 -8.85 -16.22
N ASP A 166 -0.12 -10.18 -16.15
CA ASP A 166 -0.19 -10.92 -14.88
C ASP A 166 0.96 -10.56 -13.93
N LYS A 167 2.19 -10.43 -14.46
CA LYS A 167 3.36 -10.01 -13.67
C LYS A 167 3.17 -8.61 -13.12
N VAL A 168 2.68 -7.68 -13.95
CA VAL A 168 2.41 -6.29 -13.55
C VAL A 168 1.32 -6.25 -12.46
N SER A 169 0.22 -6.99 -12.64
CA SER A 169 -0.85 -7.08 -11.64
C SER A 169 -0.35 -7.63 -10.29
N LYS A 170 0.45 -8.70 -10.32
CA LYS A 170 1.09 -9.26 -9.11
C LYS A 170 2.00 -8.25 -8.42
N ALA A 171 2.84 -7.56 -9.17
CA ALA A 171 3.74 -6.54 -8.63
C ALA A 171 2.95 -5.39 -7.95
N ARG A 172 1.82 -4.96 -8.53
CA ARG A 172 0.97 -3.93 -7.90
C ARG A 172 0.32 -4.38 -6.62
N THR A 173 -0.23 -5.60 -6.59
CA THR A 173 -0.80 -6.19 -5.38
C THR A 173 0.27 -6.25 -4.28
N GLU A 174 1.49 -6.65 -4.64
CA GLU A 174 2.60 -6.70 -3.71
C GLU A 174 3.01 -5.31 -3.20
N ILE A 175 3.06 -4.29 -4.08
CA ILE A 175 3.31 -2.90 -3.66
C ILE A 175 2.24 -2.41 -2.68
N LYS A 176 0.95 -2.67 -2.95
CA LYS A 176 -0.14 -2.29 -2.03
C LYS A 176 0.03 -2.98 -0.67
N ARG A 177 0.36 -4.27 -0.67
CA ARG A 177 0.61 -5.05 0.56
C ARG A 177 1.80 -4.49 1.35
N LEU A 178 2.91 -4.20 0.68
CA LEU A 178 4.12 -3.66 1.30
C LEU A 178 3.89 -2.25 1.86
N ARG A 179 3.14 -1.40 1.16
CA ARG A 179 2.79 -0.06 1.64
C ARG A 179 1.90 -0.12 2.87
N LYS A 180 0.88 -1.00 2.88
CA LYS A 180 0.07 -1.25 4.09
C LYS A 180 0.96 -1.69 5.25
N ALA A 181 1.81 -2.69 5.05
CA ALA A 181 2.71 -3.20 6.08
C ALA A 181 3.68 -2.13 6.61
N ALA A 182 4.22 -1.27 5.73
CA ALA A 182 5.08 -0.17 6.14
C ALA A 182 4.33 0.85 7.01
N GLN A 183 3.12 1.25 6.62
CA GLN A 183 2.30 2.16 7.44
C GLN A 183 1.89 1.52 8.77
N THR A 184 1.59 0.22 8.80
CA THR A 184 1.35 -0.52 10.06
C THR A 184 2.57 -0.43 10.99
N ASN A 185 3.79 -0.61 10.47
CA ASN A 185 5.00 -0.48 11.26
C ASN A 185 5.24 0.96 11.73
N PHE A 186 4.92 1.96 10.91
CA PHE A 186 5.01 3.37 11.31
C PHE A 186 4.04 3.70 12.44
N ILE A 187 2.78 3.27 12.35
CA ILE A 187 1.79 3.46 13.41
C ILE A 187 2.18 2.69 14.67
N SER A 188 2.74 1.48 14.53
CA SER A 188 3.28 0.71 15.64
C SER A 188 4.43 1.44 16.33
N ALA A 189 5.34 2.07 15.57
CA ALA A 189 6.39 2.90 16.13
C ALA A 189 5.87 4.18 16.79
N LEU A 190 4.78 4.77 16.28
CA LEU A 190 4.17 5.97 16.86
C LEU A 190 3.45 5.68 18.18
N TYR A 191 2.59 4.65 18.17
CA TYR A 191 1.56 4.44 19.19
C TYR A 191 1.51 3.01 19.75
N GLY A 192 2.42 2.14 19.35
CA GLY A 192 2.49 0.75 19.79
C GLY A 192 1.73 -0.24 18.89
N GLN A 193 2.13 -1.51 18.97
CA GLN A 193 1.62 -2.59 18.12
C GLN A 193 0.12 -2.85 18.34
N ALA A 194 -0.35 -2.78 19.59
CA ALA A 194 -1.76 -2.96 19.92
C ALA A 194 -2.66 -1.95 19.20
N TYR A 195 -2.27 -0.67 19.18
CA TYR A 195 -3.02 0.38 18.48
C TYR A 195 -3.03 0.16 16.96
N ALA A 196 -1.87 -0.14 16.38
CA ALA A 196 -1.77 -0.44 14.94
C ALA A 196 -2.67 -1.62 14.54
N THR A 197 -2.72 -2.67 15.38
CA THR A 197 -3.55 -3.85 15.16
C THR A 197 -5.04 -3.52 15.23
N ALA A 198 -5.47 -2.73 16.22
CA ALA A 198 -6.86 -2.29 16.36
C ALA A 198 -7.35 -1.44 15.17
N LYS A 199 -6.43 -0.77 14.47
CA LYS A 199 -6.73 0.09 13.32
C LYS A 199 -6.44 -0.55 11.95
N ASP A 200 -6.09 -1.83 11.87
CA ASP A 200 -5.68 -2.49 10.61
C ASP A 200 -6.67 -2.29 9.44
N ALA A 201 -7.98 -2.23 9.74
CA ALA A 201 -9.04 -2.06 8.76
C ALA A 201 -8.95 -0.72 7.98
N ILE A 202 -8.38 0.32 8.57
CA ILE A 202 -8.26 1.65 7.95
C ILE A 202 -6.84 1.96 7.45
N ILE A 203 -5.86 1.09 7.71
CA ILE A 203 -4.49 1.24 7.25
C ILE A 203 -4.39 0.80 5.78
N THR A 204 -3.91 1.71 4.93
CA THR A 204 -3.81 1.47 3.47
C THR A 204 -2.43 1.74 2.88
N GLY A 205 -1.59 2.52 3.59
CA GLY A 205 -0.34 3.08 3.09
C GLY A 205 -0.50 4.19 2.05
N GLN A 206 -1.74 4.57 1.71
CA GLN A 206 -2.03 5.52 0.63
C GLN A 206 -2.21 6.96 1.11
N ASN A 207 -2.81 7.12 2.28
CA ASN A 207 -3.14 8.42 2.86
C ASN A 207 -2.22 8.71 4.04
N ALA A 208 -2.08 10.00 4.35
CA ALA A 208 -1.45 10.43 5.60
C ALA A 208 -2.24 9.85 6.78
N TRP A 209 -1.53 9.49 7.84
CA TRP A 209 -2.14 9.06 9.09
C TRP A 209 -2.57 10.29 9.89
N THR A 210 -3.88 10.41 10.14
CA THR A 210 -4.46 11.55 10.86
C THR A 210 -5.09 11.17 12.19
N GLU A 211 -5.12 9.88 12.51
CA GLU A 211 -5.76 9.39 13.73
C GLU A 211 -4.81 9.50 14.92
N THR A 212 -5.36 9.94 16.05
CA THR A 212 -4.67 9.91 17.35
C THR A 212 -5.34 8.87 18.26
N PRO A 213 -4.60 8.17 19.12
CA PRO A 213 -5.20 7.25 20.09
C PRO A 213 -6.13 7.99 21.05
N ALA A 214 -7.29 7.38 21.35
CA ALA A 214 -8.05 7.76 22.52
C ALA A 214 -7.28 7.36 23.78
N ALA A 215 -7.61 7.96 24.93
CA ALA A 215 -6.93 7.68 26.18
C ALA A 215 -6.86 6.17 26.50
N ALA A 216 -7.93 5.40 26.25
CA ALA A 216 -7.92 3.96 26.52
C ALA A 216 -6.87 3.17 25.72
N ASP A 217 -6.55 3.63 24.50
CA ASP A 217 -5.66 2.96 23.56
C ASP A 217 -4.24 3.55 23.55
N PHE A 218 -4.02 4.64 24.28
CA PHE A 218 -2.72 5.30 24.36
C PHE A 218 -1.67 4.37 24.98
N PRO A 219 -0.42 4.33 24.46
CA PRO A 219 0.62 3.39 24.89
C PRO A 219 1.27 3.80 26.22
N TRP A 220 0.44 3.92 27.26
CA TRP A 220 0.86 4.26 28.62
C TRP A 220 0.11 3.39 29.63
N THR A 221 0.75 3.06 30.75
CA THR A 221 0.12 2.29 31.82
C THR A 221 -0.35 3.20 32.95
N ASP A 222 -1.53 2.94 33.50
CA ASP A 222 -1.93 3.61 34.74
C ASP A 222 -1.17 3.05 35.94
N ALA A 223 -0.67 1.81 35.87
CA ALA A 223 -0.12 1.09 37.02
C ALA A 223 1.24 1.59 37.52
N GLU A 224 1.91 2.48 36.78
CA GLU A 224 3.22 3.01 37.12
C GLU A 224 3.19 4.55 37.12
N SER A 225 3.99 5.16 37.99
CA SER A 225 4.30 6.60 37.89
C SER A 225 5.18 6.86 36.66
N ARG A 226 5.26 8.12 36.25
CA ARG A 226 6.13 8.55 35.15
C ARG A 226 7.57 8.07 35.32
N ASP A 227 8.19 8.28 36.48
CA ASP A 227 9.59 7.89 36.67
C ASP A 227 9.80 6.38 36.57
N THR A 228 8.86 5.57 37.07
CA THR A 228 8.94 4.10 36.96
C THR A 228 8.78 3.60 35.52
N ALA A 229 7.88 4.24 34.75
CA ALA A 229 7.66 3.91 33.34
C ALA A 229 8.81 4.39 32.44
N CYS A 230 9.49 5.48 32.81
CA CYS A 230 10.56 6.13 32.04
C CYS A 230 11.99 5.72 32.42
N GLN A 231 12.18 4.98 33.52
CA GLN A 231 13.51 4.74 34.08
C GLN A 231 14.47 3.98 33.15
N LYS A 232 13.94 3.05 32.34
CA LYS A 232 14.71 2.28 31.36
C LYS A 232 13.76 1.75 30.29
N ALA A 233 14.23 1.68 29.05
CA ALA A 233 13.52 0.96 28.01
C ALA A 233 13.42 -0.52 28.40
N LYS A 234 12.21 -0.98 28.75
CA LYS A 234 11.96 -2.36 29.18
C LYS A 234 11.68 -3.29 27.99
N GLY A 235 11.43 -2.73 26.80
CA GLY A 235 11.06 -3.49 25.60
C GLY A 235 9.69 -4.16 25.69
N THR A 236 8.94 -3.86 26.76
CA THR A 236 7.57 -4.33 27.01
C THR A 236 6.59 -3.21 26.70
N GLU A 237 5.46 -3.52 26.06
CA GLU A 237 4.44 -2.52 25.69
C GLU A 237 4.13 -1.55 26.84
N LYS A 238 3.85 -0.28 26.49
CA LYS A 238 3.46 0.80 27.42
C LYS A 238 4.56 1.28 28.37
N THR A 239 5.82 1.06 28.00
CA THR A 239 7.00 1.55 28.73
C THR A 239 7.92 2.35 27.80
N ALA A 240 8.84 3.13 28.34
CA ALA A 240 9.77 3.93 27.53
C ALA A 240 10.48 3.09 26.45
N GLY A 241 10.74 3.72 25.30
CA GLY A 241 11.41 3.12 24.15
C GLY A 241 10.56 2.15 23.33
N THR A 242 9.26 2.00 23.62
CA THR A 242 8.36 1.11 22.85
C THR A 242 7.49 1.80 21.83
N ALA A 243 7.22 3.09 22.02
CA ALA A 243 6.50 3.92 21.08
C ALA A 243 6.96 5.38 21.24
N LEU A 244 6.99 6.12 20.13
CA LEU A 244 7.41 7.52 20.09
C LEU A 244 6.54 8.39 21.02
N ALA A 245 5.24 8.10 21.12
CA ALA A 245 4.33 8.78 22.03
C ALA A 245 4.71 8.58 23.51
N THR A 246 5.17 7.39 23.88
CA THR A 246 5.65 7.11 25.23
C THR A 246 6.95 7.87 25.53
N ASP A 247 7.85 7.95 24.55
CA ASP A 247 9.10 8.71 24.68
C ASP A 247 8.83 10.22 24.83
N ALA A 248 7.86 10.75 24.07
CA ALA A 248 7.41 12.14 24.20
C ALA A 248 6.90 12.44 25.62
N VAL A 249 6.07 11.56 26.19
CA VAL A 249 5.58 11.68 27.57
C VAL A 249 6.76 11.72 28.55
N CYS A 250 7.75 10.82 28.39
CA CYS A 250 8.88 10.74 29.29
C CYS A 250 9.75 12.01 29.31
N ILE A 251 9.94 12.65 28.16
CA ILE A 251 10.79 13.85 28.06
C ILE A 251 10.03 15.16 28.31
N CYS A 252 8.70 15.18 28.15
CA CYS A 252 7.90 16.42 28.26
C CYS A 252 7.13 16.57 29.57
N THR A 253 6.96 15.51 30.36
CA THR A 253 6.17 15.55 31.61
C THR A 253 7.03 15.49 32.87
N ALA A 254 6.51 16.00 33.98
CA ALA A 254 7.15 15.95 35.30
C ALA A 254 6.61 14.80 36.17
N HIS A 255 7.40 14.37 37.15
CA HIS A 255 6.89 13.67 38.32
C HIS A 255 6.57 14.70 39.42
N GLY A 256 5.29 14.90 39.76
CA GLY A 256 4.86 15.91 40.74
C GLY A 256 4.68 17.33 40.18
N SER A 257 4.48 18.31 41.05
CA SER A 257 4.23 19.72 40.72
C SER A 257 5.50 20.52 40.34
N GLY A 258 6.26 20.01 39.37
CA GLY A 258 7.49 20.62 38.86
C GLY A 258 7.29 21.50 37.61
N PRO A 259 8.36 22.07 37.05
CA PRO A 259 8.30 22.82 35.78
C PRO A 259 7.73 21.96 34.65
N THR A 260 6.88 22.55 33.79
CA THR A 260 6.13 21.84 32.75
C THR A 260 6.57 22.20 31.33
N THR A 261 7.70 22.90 31.19
CA THR A 261 8.24 23.43 29.94
C THR A 261 9.50 22.72 29.46
N PHE A 262 9.71 21.44 29.84
CA PHE A 262 10.88 20.65 29.45
C PHE A 262 11.10 20.60 27.94
N CYS A 263 10.01 20.54 27.16
CA CYS A 263 10.06 20.45 25.70
C CYS A 263 10.03 21.83 24.99
N GLY A 264 10.16 22.92 25.74
CA GLY A 264 10.25 24.29 25.22
C GLY A 264 9.07 25.18 25.60
N THR A 265 9.23 26.49 25.38
CA THR A 265 8.20 27.51 25.63
C THR A 265 6.98 27.30 24.73
N GLY A 266 5.78 27.32 25.30
CA GLY A 266 4.51 27.14 24.58
C GLY A 266 3.98 25.69 24.57
N ILE A 267 4.78 24.72 25.02
CA ILE A 267 4.33 23.36 25.28
C ILE A 267 4.04 23.25 26.78
N THR A 268 2.76 23.34 27.13
CA THR A 268 2.34 23.27 28.54
C THR A 268 1.65 21.95 28.78
N VAL A 269 2.39 20.96 29.27
CA VAL A 269 1.78 19.74 29.78
C VAL A 269 1.68 19.83 31.30
N ASN A 270 0.57 20.40 31.78
CA ASN A 270 0.27 20.50 33.22
C ASN A 270 -0.37 19.20 33.72
N ALA A 271 0.40 18.12 33.71
CA ALA A 271 -0.03 16.82 34.21
C ALA A 271 0.87 16.35 35.35
N ASP A 272 0.33 16.30 36.57
CA ASP A 272 0.99 15.59 37.67
C ASP A 272 0.81 14.08 37.47
N MET A 273 1.86 13.41 37.03
CA MET A 273 1.89 11.95 36.81
C MET A 273 2.53 11.18 37.97
N SER A 274 2.43 11.70 39.19
CA SER A 274 2.93 11.05 40.42
C SER A 274 2.04 9.93 40.95
N SER A 275 0.73 9.99 40.71
CA SER A 275 -0.20 8.93 41.11
C SER A 275 -0.15 7.75 40.15
N GLY A 276 -0.11 6.51 40.65
CA GLY A 276 -0.27 5.30 39.82
C GLY A 276 -1.71 5.04 39.36
N THR A 277 -2.49 6.09 39.08
CA THR A 277 -3.87 6.02 38.55
C THR A 277 -4.14 7.25 37.68
N GLY A 278 -4.85 7.09 36.56
CA GLY A 278 -5.25 8.20 35.66
C GLY A 278 -4.13 8.74 34.75
N ASN A 279 -2.89 8.28 34.93
CA ASN A 279 -1.73 8.69 34.15
C ASN A 279 -1.90 8.45 32.65
N ARG A 280 -2.66 7.44 32.23
CA ARG A 280 -2.89 7.20 30.80
C ARG A 280 -3.65 8.35 30.13
N ALA A 281 -4.66 8.90 30.80
CA ALA A 281 -5.43 10.03 30.28
C ALA A 281 -4.59 11.31 30.22
N LEU A 282 -3.69 11.50 31.18
CA LEU A 282 -2.73 12.60 31.20
C LEU A 282 -1.67 12.45 30.09
N ALA A 283 -1.12 11.26 29.93
CA ALA A 283 -0.12 10.95 28.91
C ALA A 283 -0.65 11.18 27.49
N GLN A 284 -1.94 10.91 27.24
CA GLN A 284 -2.58 11.13 25.95
C GLN A 284 -2.68 12.61 25.54
N GLN A 285 -2.53 13.54 26.49
CA GLN A 285 -2.57 14.99 26.22
C GLN A 285 -1.22 15.56 25.75
N VAL A 286 -0.13 14.78 25.88
CA VAL A 286 1.22 15.10 25.39
C VAL A 286 1.30 14.88 23.88
#